data_AF-A0A538U359-F1
#
_entry.id   AF-A0A538U359-F1
#
_cell.length_a   1.000
_cell.length_b   1.000
_cell.length_c   1.000
_cell.angle_alpha   90.00
_cell.angle_beta   90.00
_cell.angle_gamma   90.00
#
_symmetry.space_group_name_H-M   'P 1'
#
loop_
_entity.id
_entity.type
_entity.pdbx_description
1 polymer ?
#
loop_
_entity_poly.entity_id
_entity_poly.type
_entity_poly.pdbx_seq_one_letter_code
_entity_poly.pdbx_strand_id
1 'polypeptide(L)'
;TGDRVVLYTDGITEAVNAEGELYGEDRLHAVIRDLSHDLTAREVADAILEALAAFRNGIEARDDMTLMVLRVLEPDPARVEDNREELIETA
;
A
#
# COMPACT_ATOMS: atom_id res chain seq x y z
N THR A 1 -14.16 10.77 1.02
CA THR A 1 -12.72 10.86 1.29
C THR A 1 -12.01 9.84 0.43
N GLY A 2 -10.75 10.10 0.09
CA GLY A 2 -9.91 9.24 -0.77
C GLY A 2 -8.54 8.99 -0.15
N ASP A 3 -8.46 9.11 1.17
CA ASP A 3 -7.22 9.05 1.94
C ASP A 3 -6.67 7.62 1.93
N ARG A 4 -5.35 7.54 1.96
CA ARG A 4 -4.59 6.29 1.90
C ARG A 4 -3.60 6.27 3.05
N VAL A 5 -3.50 5.13 3.71
CA VAL A 5 -2.44 4.84 4.67
C VAL A 5 -1.63 3.70 4.08
N VAL A 6 -0.33 3.94 3.88
CA VAL A 6 0.61 2.93 3.40
C VAL A 6 1.58 2.62 4.54
N LEU A 7 1.67 1.34 4.88
CA LEU A 7 2.55 0.81 5.92
C LEU A 7 3.50 -0.18 5.24
N TYR A 8 4.79 -0.07 5.56
CA TYR A 8 5.82 -0.89 4.95
C TYR A 8 6.92 -1.22 5.96
N THR A 9 7.66 -2.31 5.71
CA THR A 9 8.94 -2.57 6.37
C THR A 9 10.08 -1.92 5.58
N ASP A 10 11.19 -1.65 6.25
CA ASP A 10 12.42 -1.09 5.67
C ASP A 10 12.95 -1.90 4.47
N GLY A 11 12.69 -3.21 4.40
CA GLY A 11 12.98 -4.04 3.23
C GLY A 11 12.45 -3.48 1.89
N ILE A 12 11.39 -2.65 1.89
CA ILE A 12 10.92 -1.92 0.70
C ILE A 12 11.89 -0.79 0.32
N THR A 13 12.30 0.04 1.27
CA THR A 13 13.15 1.21 1.03
C THR A 13 14.62 0.88 0.91
N GLU A 14 15.08 -0.21 1.54
CA GLU A 14 16.46 -0.69 1.49
C GLU A 14 16.74 -1.62 0.29
N ALA A 15 15.72 -1.94 -0.49
CA ALA A 15 15.88 -2.67 -1.73
C ALA A 15 16.88 -1.97 -2.66
N VAL A 16 17.77 -2.76 -3.28
CA VAL A 16 18.85 -2.23 -4.14
C VAL A 16 18.64 -2.58 -5.61
N ASN A 17 19.09 -1.69 -6.49
CA ASN A 17 19.23 -1.98 -7.91
C ASN A 17 20.61 -2.59 -8.24
N ALA A 18 20.87 -2.84 -9.53
CA ALA A 18 22.13 -3.44 -10.00
C ALA A 18 23.36 -2.55 -9.77
N GLU A 19 23.16 -1.25 -9.60
CA GLU A 19 24.21 -0.27 -9.32
C GLU A 19 24.49 -0.14 -7.81
N GLY A 20 23.72 -0.84 -6.97
CA GLY A 20 23.83 -0.79 -5.51
C GLY A 20 23.14 0.42 -4.88
N GLU A 21 22.30 1.14 -5.62
CA GLU A 21 21.53 2.26 -5.10
C GLU A 21 20.30 1.76 -4.34
N LEU A 22 19.99 2.38 -3.21
CA LEU A 22 18.76 2.11 -2.45
C LEU A 22 17.55 2.71 -3.18
N TYR A 23 16.40 2.02 -3.09
CA TYR A 23 15.14 2.53 -3.61
C TYR A 23 14.77 3.84 -2.92
N GLY A 24 14.79 3.83 -1.58
CA GLY A 24 14.58 5.00 -0.73
C GLY A 24 13.12 5.47 -0.64
N GLU A 25 12.84 6.31 0.36
CA GLU A 25 11.50 6.86 0.59
C GLU A 25 11.06 7.82 -0.52
N ASP A 26 11.98 8.59 -1.10
CA ASP A 26 11.65 9.57 -2.13
C ASP A 26 10.98 8.93 -3.36
N ARG A 27 11.48 7.76 -3.80
CA ARG A 27 10.88 7.01 -4.91
C ARG A 27 9.54 6.41 -4.52
N LEU A 28 9.42 5.84 -3.32
CA LEU A 28 8.16 5.33 -2.80
C LEU A 28 7.08 6.43 -2.73
N HIS A 29 7.42 7.59 -2.16
CA HIS A 29 6.54 8.74 -2.07
C HIS A 29 6.15 9.27 -3.45
N ALA A 30 7.09 9.30 -4.42
CA ALA A 30 6.78 9.71 -5.78
C ALA A 30 5.73 8.81 -6.43
N VAL A 31 5.89 7.48 -6.31
CA VAL A 31 4.89 6.52 -6.81
C VAL A 31 3.54 6.77 -6.17
N ILE A 32 3.46 6.84 -4.83
CA ILE A 32 2.19 7.01 -4.11
C ILE A 32 1.48 8.31 -4.51
N ARG A 33 2.23 9.41 -4.67
CA ARG A 33 1.68 10.73 -5.02
C ARG A 33 1.15 10.78 -6.45
N ASP A 34 1.79 10.07 -7.37
CA ASP A 34 1.44 10.14 -8.79
C ASP A 34 0.28 9.20 -9.17
N LEU A 35 -0.15 8.32 -8.24
CA LEU A 35 -1.29 7.41 -8.43
C LEU A 35 -2.64 8.12 -8.29
N SER A 36 -3.51 7.90 -9.27
CA SER A 36 -4.90 8.40 -9.26
C SER A 36 -5.66 7.98 -8.01
N HIS A 37 -6.49 8.87 -7.43
CA HIS A 37 -7.21 8.66 -6.17
C HIS A 37 -8.32 7.59 -6.21
N ASP A 38 -8.81 7.23 -7.39
CA ASP A 38 -9.89 6.26 -7.61
C ASP A 38 -9.46 4.80 -7.41
N LEU A 39 -8.16 4.52 -7.53
CA LEU A 39 -7.59 3.19 -7.33
C LEU A 39 -7.95 2.58 -5.96
N THR A 40 -8.21 1.28 -5.99
CA THR A 40 -8.38 0.42 -4.82
C THR A 40 -7.06 0.25 -4.06
N ALA A 41 -7.15 -0.20 -2.81
CA ALA A 41 -5.95 -0.47 -2.00
C ALA A 41 -5.05 -1.53 -2.65
N ARG A 42 -5.63 -2.53 -3.33
CA ARG A 42 -4.88 -3.57 -4.05
C ARG A 42 -4.11 -2.99 -5.23
N GLU A 43 -4.77 -2.19 -6.06
CA GLU A 43 -4.13 -1.56 -7.22
C GLU A 43 -3.00 -0.61 -6.81
N VAL A 44 -3.15 0.10 -5.69
CA VAL A 44 -2.07 0.92 -5.11
C VAL A 44 -0.89 0.04 -4.68
N ALA A 45 -1.14 -1.08 -3.99
CA ALA A 45 -0.09 -2.00 -3.57
C ALA A 45 0.65 -2.59 -4.78
N ASP A 46 -0.09 -3.02 -5.80
CA ASP A 46 0.48 -3.58 -7.03
C ASP A 46 1.35 -2.57 -7.76
N ALA A 47 0.90 -1.32 -7.91
CA ALA A 47 1.69 -0.27 -8.55
C ALA A 47 3.00 0.03 -7.80
N ILE A 48 2.99 0.02 -6.46
CA ILE A 48 4.21 0.17 -5.65
C ILE A 48 5.18 -1.00 -5.88
N LEU A 49 4.66 -2.23 -5.88
CA LEU A 49 5.48 -3.43 -6.08
C LEU A 49 6.04 -3.52 -7.51
N GLU A 50 5.27 -3.10 -8.52
CA GLU A 50 5.72 -3.03 -9.91
C GLU A 50 6.85 -2.00 -10.09
N ALA A 51 6.69 -0.80 -9.51
CA ALA A 51 7.73 0.23 -9.54
C ALA A 51 9.02 -0.25 -8.84
N LEU A 52 8.88 -0.92 -7.70
CA LEU A 52 10.01 -1.50 -6.99
C LEU A 52 10.70 -2.62 -7.78
N ALA A 53 9.93 -3.51 -8.40
CA ALA A 53 10.46 -4.58 -9.25
C ALA A 53 11.20 -4.02 -10.47
N ALA A 54 10.65 -2.98 -11.11
CA ALA A 54 11.28 -2.28 -12.21
C ALA A 54 12.60 -1.62 -11.78
N PHE A 55 12.63 -0.96 -10.62
CA PHE A 55 13.85 -0.38 -10.06
C PHE A 55 14.93 -1.42 -9.81
N ARG A 56 14.56 -2.55 -9.18
CA ARG A 56 15.49 -3.64 -8.89
C ARG A 56 16.05 -4.30 -10.14
N ASN A 57 15.34 -4.24 -11.26
CA ASN A 57 15.80 -4.74 -12.57
C ASN A 57 16.40 -6.15 -12.52
N GLY A 58 15.69 -7.08 -11.88
CA GLY A 58 16.11 -8.49 -11.76
C GLY A 58 17.06 -8.80 -10.59
N ILE A 59 17.47 -7.80 -9.80
CA ILE A 59 18.20 -8.04 -8.55
C ILE A 59 17.26 -8.66 -7.52
N GLU A 60 17.66 -9.78 -6.92
CA GLU A 60 16.91 -10.48 -5.87
C GLU A 60 16.79 -9.66 -4.58
N ALA A 61 15.73 -9.94 -3.80
CA ALA A 61 15.48 -9.24 -2.57
C ALA A 61 16.48 -9.75 -1.54
N ARG A 62 17.09 -8.83 -0.80
CA ARG A 62 18.06 -9.19 0.25
C ARG A 62 17.39 -9.37 1.61
N ASP A 63 16.16 -8.89 1.76
CA ASP A 63 15.40 -8.88 3.00
C ASP A 63 13.91 -9.09 2.73
N ASP A 64 13.14 -9.43 3.77
CA ASP A 64 11.69 -9.61 3.70
C ASP A 64 10.98 -8.26 3.50
N MET A 65 10.15 -8.19 2.47
CA MET A 65 9.40 -6.99 2.12
C MET A 65 7.93 -7.16 2.51
N THR A 66 7.42 -6.26 3.34
CA THR A 66 5.99 -6.21 3.69
C THR A 66 5.40 -4.86 3.27
N LEU A 67 4.23 -4.90 2.64
CA LEU A 67 3.45 -3.72 2.24
C LEU A 67 1.99 -3.92 2.60
N MET A 68 1.39 -2.92 3.25
CA MET A 68 -0.03 -2.87 3.55
C MET A 68 -0.60 -1.51 3.15
N VAL A 69 -1.71 -1.55 2.42
CA VAL A 69 -2.42 -0.34 1.98
C VAL A 69 -3.83 -0.36 2.56
N LEU A 70 -4.18 0.70 3.26
CA LEU A 70 -5.53 0.96 3.72
C LEU A 70 -6.10 2.15 2.96
N ARG A 71 -7.37 2.04 2.57
CA ARG A 71 -8.11 3.12 1.93
C ARG A 71 -9.31 3.47 2.78
N VAL A 72 -9.47 4.76 3.07
CA VAL A 72 -10.69 5.27 3.68
C VAL A 72 -11.74 5.39 2.59
N LEU A 73 -12.76 4.53 2.65
CA LEU A 73 -13.91 4.61 1.77
C LEU A 73 -14.95 5.55 2.36
N GLU A 74 -15.72 6.22 1.50
CA GLU A 74 -16.94 6.83 1.98
C GLU A 74 -17.90 5.75 2.49
N PRO A 75 -18.66 6.03 3.56
CA PRO A 75 -19.63 5.07 4.06
C PRO A 75 -20.62 4.73 2.95
N ASP A 76 -20.67 3.46 2.58
CA ASP A 76 -21.71 2.92 1.73
C ASP A 76 -22.97 2.76 2.59
N PRO A 77 -24.04 3.55 2.38
CA PRO A 77 -25.24 3.48 3.20
C PRO A 77 -25.86 2.07 3.23
N ALA A 78 -25.62 1.23 2.22
CA ALA A 78 -26.09 -0.16 2.21
C ALA A 78 -25.30 -1.12 3.13
N ARG A 79 -24.07 -0.77 3.53
CA ARG A 79 -23.21 -1.58 4.41
C ARG A 79 -23.26 -1.16 5.88
N VAL A 80 -23.84 0.00 6.17
CA VAL A 80 -23.92 0.54 7.55
C VAL A 80 -25.05 -0.12 8.36
N GLU A 81 -26.08 -0.65 7.71
CA GLU A 81 -27.19 -1.35 8.38
C GLU A 81 -26.76 -2.72 8.96
N ASP A 82 -25.85 -3.44 8.28
CA ASP A 82 -25.41 -4.80 8.65
C ASP A 82 -24.58 -4.83 9.96
N ASN A 83 -23.83 -3.76 10.25
CA ASN A 83 -22.96 -3.70 11.44
C ASN A 83 -23.68 -3.27 12.74
N ARG A 84 -24.99 -2.95 12.69
CA ARG A 84 -25.74 -2.49 13.87
C ARG A 84 -26.48 -3.59 14.63
N GLU A 85 -26.56 -4.80 14.08
CA GLU A 85 -27.31 -5.90 14.71
C GLU A 85 -26.48 -6.76 15.69
N GLU A 86 -25.15 -6.61 15.77
CA GLU A 86 -24.28 -7.46 16.61
C GLU A 86 -24.06 -6.96 18.07
N LEU A 87 -24.72 -5.88 18.51
CA LEU A 87 -24.45 -5.23 19.81
C LEU A 87 -25.60 -5.32 20.86
N ILE A 88 -26.56 -6.24 20.73
CA ILE A 88 -27.67 -6.37 21.73
C ILE A 88 -27.78 -7.79 22.32
N GLU A 89 -26.68 -8.46 22.63
CA GLU A 89 -26.74 -9.67 23.47
C GLU A 89 -25.71 -9.66 24.61
N THR A 90 -25.88 -8.73 25.54
CA THR A 90 -25.61 -8.99 26.97
C THR A 90 -26.45 -8.03 27.81
N ALA A 91 -27.68 -8.44 28.13
CA ALA A 91 -28.50 -7.88 29.20
C ALA A 91 -28.82 -9.00 30.20
#